data_AF-A0A496Y8W2-F1
#
_entry.id   AF-A0A496Y8W2-F1
#
_cell.length_a   1.000
_cell.length_b   1.000
_cell.length_c   1.000
_cell.angle_alpha   90.00
_cell.angle_beta   90.00
_cell.angle_gamma   90.00
#
_symmetry.space_group_name_H-M   'P 1'
#
loop_
_entity.id
_entity.type
_entity.pdbx_description
1 polymer ?
#
loop_
_entity_poly.entity_id
_entity_poly.type
_entity_poly.pdbx_seq_one_letter_code
_entity_poly.pdbx_strand_id
1 'polypeptide(L)'
;LNKYDTETLLYFMARANSDKIKRLISLYFTKLRGTAILLHGKDLVEMGFEPGPIFRDIMENLLEARLNGLVKTRDDEIAFVEQHFGSTQSPK
;
A
#
# COMPACT_ATOMS: atom_id res chain seq x y z
N LEU A 1 -8.10 3.22 3.87
CA LEU A 1 -7.98 1.94 4.59
C LEU A 1 -7.70 2.21 6.08
N ASN A 2 -8.72 2.44 6.92
CA ASN A 2 -8.52 2.59 8.37
C ASN A 2 -9.71 1.93 9.08
N LYS A 3 -9.72 0.60 9.12
CA LYS A 3 -10.87 -0.20 9.59
C LYS A 3 -10.68 -0.83 10.98
N TYR A 4 -9.56 -0.58 11.66
CA TYR A 4 -9.38 -1.03 13.04
C TYR A 4 -8.75 0.08 13.87
N ASP A 5 -9.50 0.52 14.88
CA ASP A 5 -9.01 1.51 15.83
C ASP A 5 -7.79 0.96 16.60
N THR A 6 -6.82 1.85 16.87
CA THR A 6 -5.56 1.49 17.52
C THR A 6 -5.79 0.80 18.86
N GLU A 7 -6.80 1.24 19.62
CA GLU A 7 -7.13 0.69 20.92
C GLU A 7 -7.64 -0.75 20.82
N THR A 8 -8.37 -1.07 19.75
CA THR A 8 -8.87 -2.44 19.52
C THR A 8 -7.72 -3.43 19.28
N LEU A 9 -6.73 -3.04 18.46
CA LEU A 9 -5.55 -3.88 18.20
C LEU A 9 -4.67 -4.03 19.45
N LEU A 10 -4.50 -2.97 20.24
CA LEU A 10 -3.77 -3.03 21.51
C LEU A 10 -4.48 -3.90 22.55
N TYR A 11 -5.81 -3.82 22.62
CA TYR A 11 -6.62 -4.69 23.48
C TYR A 11 -6.43 -6.17 23.10
N PHE A 12 -6.49 -6.51 21.81
CA PHE A 12 -6.22 -7.87 21.35
C PHE A 12 -4.80 -8.34 21.66
N MET A 13 -3.79 -7.46 21.54
CA MET A 13 -2.41 -7.78 21.92
C MET A 13 -2.28 -8.07 23.43
N ALA A 14 -2.90 -7.25 24.28
CA ALA A 14 -2.84 -7.40 25.73
C ALA A 14 -3.57 -8.67 26.20
N ARG A 15 -4.70 -9.01 25.56
CA ARG A 15 -5.52 -10.18 25.88
C ARG A 15 -5.02 -11.48 25.22
N ALA A 16 -4.18 -11.39 24.20
CA ALA A 16 -3.66 -12.58 23.52
C ALA A 16 -2.71 -13.37 24.43
N ASN A 17 -3.05 -14.64 24.71
CA ASN A 17 -2.15 -15.57 25.39
C ASN A 17 -1.12 -16.23 24.44
N SER A 18 -1.20 -15.94 23.14
CA SER A 18 -0.30 -16.47 22.12
C SER A 18 0.73 -15.42 21.69
N ASP A 19 2.02 -15.73 21.84
CA ASP A 19 3.12 -14.89 21.35
C ASP A 19 3.06 -14.67 19.84
N LYS A 20 2.45 -15.61 19.09
CA LYS A 20 2.23 -15.48 17.65
C LYS A 20 1.32 -14.28 17.34
N ILE A 21 0.22 -14.11 18.09
CA ILE A 21 -0.73 -13.01 17.90
C ILE A 21 -0.07 -11.69 18.28
N LYS A 22 0.65 -11.65 19.42
CA LYS A 22 1.40 -10.45 19.83
C LYS A 22 2.42 -10.02 18.78
N ARG A 23 3.14 -10.98 18.20
CA ARG A 23 4.12 -10.74 17.13
C ARG A 23 3.48 -10.22 15.84
N LEU A 24 2.33 -10.75 15.44
CA LEU A 24 1.60 -10.28 14.26
C LEU A 24 1.09 -8.84 14.44
N ILE A 25 0.52 -8.52 15.61
CA ILE A 25 0.06 -7.16 15.90
C ILE A 25 1.26 -6.20 16.01
N SER A 26 2.36 -6.61 16.66
CA SER A 26 3.60 -5.82 16.70
C SER A 26 4.18 -5.57 15.30
N LEU A 27 4.19 -6.57 14.42
CA LEU A 27 4.61 -6.42 13.02
C LEU A 27 3.74 -5.40 12.28
N TYR A 28 2.42 -5.43 12.51
CA TYR A 28 1.52 -4.44 11.95
C TYR A 28 1.89 -3.01 12.41
N PHE A 29 2.09 -2.78 13.71
CA PHE A 29 2.45 -1.46 14.21
C PHE A 29 3.84 -0.98 13.77
N THR A 30 4.81 -1.89 13.68
CA THR A 30 6.22 -1.52 13.41
C THR A 30 6.55 -1.43 11.93
N LYS A 31 5.88 -2.21 11.07
CA LYS A 31 6.21 -2.26 9.63
C LYS A 31 5.03 -1.89 8.74
N LEU A 32 3.84 -2.42 8.99
CA LEU A 32 2.73 -2.32 8.03
C LEU A 32 1.94 -1.00 8.15
N ARG A 33 1.73 -0.49 9.37
CA ARG A 33 0.95 0.74 9.63
C ARG A 33 1.57 1.99 9.03
N GLY A 34 2.89 2.07 9.01
CA GLY A 34 3.64 3.20 8.43
C GLY A 34 3.98 3.01 6.95
N THR A 35 3.63 1.86 6.36
CA THR A 35 3.87 1.61 4.93
C THR A 35 2.83 2.39 4.13
N ALA A 36 3.22 3.57 3.67
CA ALA A 36 2.47 4.38 2.73
C ALA A 36 3.23 4.43 1.41
N ILE A 37 2.52 4.28 0.31
CA ILE A 37 3.03 4.49 -1.05
C ILE A 37 3.59 5.91 -1.21
N LEU A 38 4.68 6.05 -1.98
CA LEU A 38 5.31 7.35 -2.26
C LEU A 38 4.68 8.04 -3.47
N LEU A 39 4.04 7.27 -4.35
CA LEU A 39 3.25 7.77 -5.47
C LEU A 39 1.92 8.36 -4.98
N HIS A 40 1.61 9.55 -5.47
CA HIS A 40 0.34 10.22 -5.23
C HIS A 40 -0.54 10.18 -6.49
N GLY A 41 -1.84 10.46 -6.33
CA GLY A 41 -2.76 10.53 -7.47
C GLY A 41 -2.32 11.55 -8.54
N LYS A 42 -1.64 12.63 -8.15
CA LYS A 42 -1.07 13.58 -9.11
C LYS A 42 -0.03 12.92 -10.03
N ASP A 43 0.81 12.05 -9.48
CA ASP A 43 1.82 11.32 -10.24
C ASP A 43 1.15 10.37 -11.25
N LEU A 44 0.04 9.72 -10.87
CA LEU A 44 -0.75 8.89 -11.79
C LEU A 44 -1.35 9.70 -12.95
N VAL A 45 -1.83 10.92 -12.70
CA VAL A 45 -2.31 11.80 -13.77
C VAL A 45 -1.17 12.19 -14.71
N GLU A 46 0.02 12.49 -14.18
CA GLU A 46 1.21 12.78 -14.99
C GLU A 46 1.67 11.56 -15.81
N MET A 47 1.42 10.34 -15.32
CA MET A 47 1.64 9.08 -16.05
C MET A 47 0.56 8.77 -17.10
N GLY A 48 -0.47 9.61 -17.23
CA GLY A 48 -1.52 9.47 -18.24
C GLY A 48 -2.73 8.64 -17.79
N PHE A 49 -2.90 8.39 -16.49
CA PHE A 49 -4.10 7.74 -15.97
C PHE A 49 -5.20 8.77 -15.66
N GLU A 50 -6.41 8.47 -16.11
CA GLU A 50 -7.59 9.29 -15.81
C GLU A 50 -8.11 9.03 -14.38
N PRO A 51 -8.41 10.09 -13.61
CA PRO A 51 -8.91 9.95 -12.24
C PRO A 51 -10.24 9.20 -12.22
N GLY A 52 -10.28 8.10 -11.46
CA GLY A 52 -11.46 7.24 -11.39
C GLY A 52 -11.25 6.03 -10.49
N PRO A 53 -12.12 5.00 -10.58
CA PRO A 53 -12.00 3.76 -9.82
C PRO A 53 -10.63 3.09 -9.98
N ILE A 54 -10.01 3.24 -11.16
CA ILE A 54 -8.69 2.69 -11.47
C ILE A 54 -7.59 3.23 -10.56
N PHE A 55 -7.69 4.46 -10.05
CA PHE A 55 -6.72 4.99 -9.09
C PHE A 55 -6.74 4.20 -7.79
N ARG A 56 -7.94 3.83 -7.31
CA ARG A 56 -8.05 3.00 -6.11
C ARG A 56 -7.38 1.66 -6.36
N ASP A 57 -7.65 1.04 -7.50
CA ASP A 57 -7.10 -0.28 -7.84
C ASP A 57 -5.57 -0.21 -7.96
N ILE A 58 -5.02 0.83 -8.60
CA ILE A 58 -3.57 1.08 -8.67
C ILE A 58 -2.98 1.26 -7.27
N MET A 59 -3.56 2.13 -6.45
CA MET A 59 -3.04 2.45 -5.11
C MET A 59 -3.12 1.23 -4.17
N GLU A 60 -4.16 0.39 -4.29
CA GLU A 60 -4.29 -0.87 -3.54
C GLU A 60 -3.23 -1.89 -3.97
N ASN A 61 -3.04 -2.10 -5.27
CA ASN A 61 -2.00 -3.01 -5.79
C ASN A 61 -0.59 -2.53 -5.43
N LEU A 62 -0.33 -1.22 -5.49
CA LEU A 62 0.95 -0.64 -5.15
C LEU A 62 1.26 -0.79 -3.65
N LEU A 63 0.25 -0.57 -2.80
CA LEU A 63 0.35 -0.81 -1.37
C LEU A 63 0.63 -2.29 -1.08
N GLU A 64 -0.06 -3.21 -1.77
CA GLU A 64 0.18 -4.65 -1.64
C GLU A 64 1.61 -5.04 -2.07
N ALA A 65 2.06 -4.55 -3.23
CA ALA A 65 3.42 -4.77 -3.71
C ALA A 65 4.47 -4.27 -2.70
N ARG A 66 4.21 -3.14 -2.05
CA ARG A 66 5.09 -2.56 -1.03
C ARG A 66 5.09 -3.36 0.26
N LEU A 67 3.93 -3.82 0.72
CA LEU A 67 3.81 -4.71 1.89
C LEU A 67 4.51 -6.05 1.65
N ASN A 68 4.47 -6.55 0.42
CA ASN A 68 5.22 -7.73 -0.03
C ASN A 68 6.71 -7.47 -0.25
N GLY A 69 7.16 -6.22 -0.15
CA GLY A 69 8.57 -5.82 -0.32
C GLY A 69 9.07 -5.86 -1.76
N LEU A 70 8.15 -5.92 -2.75
CA LEU A 70 8.46 -5.92 -4.18
C LEU A 70 8.87 -4.53 -4.68
N VAL A 71 8.30 -3.47 -4.11
CA VAL A 71 8.65 -2.08 -4.39
C VAL A 71 9.11 -1.40 -3.11
N LYS A 72 10.21 -0.64 -3.18
CA LYS A 72 10.80 0.04 -2.00
C LYS A 72 11.05 1.51 -2.26
N THR A 73 11.28 1.89 -3.50
CA THR A 73 11.58 3.25 -3.92
C THR A 73 10.46 3.82 -4.78
N ARG A 74 10.45 5.15 -4.95
CA ARG A 74 9.50 5.83 -5.84
C ARG A 74 9.66 5.34 -7.29
N ASP A 75 10.89 5.05 -7.72
CA ASP A 75 11.16 4.55 -9.07
C ASP A 75 10.59 3.14 -9.29
N ASP A 76 10.76 2.24 -8.30
CA ASP A 76 10.13 0.91 -8.33
C ASP A 76 8.60 1.01 -8.40
N GLU A 77 8.01 1.99 -7.69
CA GLU A 77 6.56 2.21 -7.72
C GLU A 77 6.09 2.66 -9.11
N ILE A 78 6.81 3.57 -9.78
CA ILE A 78 6.52 3.99 -11.16
C ILE A 78 6.61 2.78 -12.10
N ALA A 79 7.73 2.05 -12.06
CA ALA A 79 7.96 0.88 -12.90
C ALA A 79 6.89 -0.20 -12.69
N PHE A 80 6.47 -0.42 -11.43
CA PHE A 80 5.40 -1.36 -11.11
C PHE A 80 4.07 -0.95 -11.74
N VAL A 81 3.70 0.34 -11.64
CA VAL A 81 2.47 0.85 -12.23
C VAL A 81 2.49 0.74 -13.76
N GLU A 82 3.60 1.11 -14.40
CA GLU A 82 3.77 0.98 -15.85
C GLU A 82 3.65 -0.47 -16.31
N GLN A 83 4.26 -1.42 -15.58
CA GLN A 83 4.24 -2.84 -15.93
C GLN A 83 2.86 -3.49 -15.71
N HIS A 84 2.16 -3.16 -14.62
CA HIS A 84 0.89 -3.80 -14.26
C HIS A 84 -0.34 -3.20 -14.93
N PHE A 85 -0.34 -1.88 -15.14
CA PHE A 85 -1.52 -1.16 -15.62
C PHE A 85 -1.36 -0.64 -17.06
N GLY A 86 -0.13 -0.64 -17.58
CA GLY A 86 0.20 -0.05 -18.87
C GLY A 86 0.06 1.47 -18.80
N SER A 87 1.16 2.21 -18.97
CA SER A 87 1.03 3.63 -19.29
C SER A 87 0.21 3.73 -20.57
N THR A 88 -0.93 4.41 -20.56
CA THR A 88 -1.69 4.66 -21.79
C THR A 88 -0.94 5.73 -22.58
N GLN A 89 0.24 5.37 -23.09
CA GLN A 89 0.90 6.12 -24.13
C GLN A 89 0.26 5.71 -25.45
N SER A 90 -0.83 6.41 -25.81
CA SER A 90 -1.07 6.68 -27.22
C SER A 90 -0.08 7.79 -27.60
N PRO A 91 1.00 7.50 -28.36
CA PRO A 91 1.80 8.57 -28.91
C PRO A 91 0.93 9.33 -29.92
N LYS A 92 0.91 10.65 -29.72
CA LYS A 92 0.33 11.64 -30.61
C LYS A 92 1.11 11.73 -31.91
#